data_AF-A0A7H8HZS0-F1
#
_entry.id   AF-A0A7H8HZS0-F1
#
_cell.length_a   1.000
_cell.length_b   1.000
_cell.length_c   1.000
_cell.angle_alpha   90.00
_cell.angle_beta   90.00
_cell.angle_gamma   90.00
#
_symmetry.space_group_name_H-M   'P 1'
#
loop_
_entity.id
_entity.type
_entity.pdbx_description
1 polymer ?
#
loop_
_entity_poly.entity_id
_entity_poly.type
_entity_poly.pdbx_seq_one_letter_code
_entity_poly.pdbx_strand_id
1 'polypeptide(L)'
;MNVALSVFTPVVTLLGVALGGWLTTRNQERLWRRDHARRWRDVRLSAYTDFLSAYREYIAYAQDPDAHITAAPHPRGRDYVVPFFDETGRPYREKLEGAMMAIRLVSARRETPDTAKNLVDHARRVAAARATHSAHEIPRELFDELWLAVQRFLAAARHELDLPTT
;
A
#
# COMPACT_ATOMS: atom_id res chain seq x y z
N MET A 1 -37.00 -34.06 -52.70
CA MET A 1 -36.41 -32.74 -52.36
C MET A 1 -36.93 -32.34 -50.98
N ASN A 2 -36.30 -32.84 -49.91
CA ASN A 2 -36.67 -32.53 -48.50
C ASN A 2 -35.57 -32.90 -47.48
N VAL A 3 -34.59 -33.72 -47.85
CA VAL A 3 -33.46 -34.12 -46.98
C VAL A 3 -32.42 -33.00 -46.82
N ALA A 4 -32.21 -32.17 -47.86
CA ALA A 4 -31.28 -31.06 -47.79
C ALA A 4 -31.72 -30.00 -46.77
N LEU A 5 -33.00 -29.62 -46.76
CA LEU A 5 -33.58 -28.66 -45.80
C LEU A 5 -33.56 -29.17 -44.35
N SER A 6 -33.59 -30.48 -44.11
CA SER A 6 -33.63 -31.05 -42.75
C SER A 6 -32.26 -31.16 -42.08
N VAL A 7 -31.15 -31.11 -42.83
CA VAL A 7 -29.78 -31.09 -42.28
C VAL A 7 -29.27 -29.66 -42.02
N PHE A 8 -29.80 -28.66 -42.74
CA PHE A 8 -29.39 -27.27 -42.56
C PHE A 8 -29.77 -26.68 -41.20
N THR A 9 -30.98 -26.97 -40.71
CA THR A 9 -31.47 -26.45 -39.42
C THR A 9 -30.57 -26.83 -38.24
N PRO A 10 -30.24 -28.12 -38.00
CA PRO A 10 -29.40 -28.49 -36.85
C PRO A 10 -27.97 -27.91 -36.94
N VAL A 11 -27.40 -27.80 -38.14
CA VAL A 11 -26.06 -27.18 -38.33
C VAL A 11 -26.11 -25.69 -37.98
N VAL A 12 -27.12 -24.96 -38.44
CA VAL A 12 -27.30 -23.53 -38.11
C VAL A 12 -27.53 -23.34 -36.61
N THR A 13 -28.32 -24.21 -35.98
CA THR A 13 -28.51 -24.18 -34.52
C THR A 13 -27.20 -24.43 -33.77
N LEU A 14 -26.41 -25.43 -34.17
CA LEU A 14 -25.12 -25.72 -33.55
C LEU A 14 -24.12 -24.56 -33.72
N LEU A 15 -24.07 -23.94 -34.90
CA LEU A 15 -23.25 -22.75 -35.14
C LEU A 15 -23.72 -21.56 -34.29
N GLY A 16 -25.04 -21.35 -34.17
CA GLY A 16 -25.61 -20.32 -33.30
C GLY A 16 -25.23 -20.52 -31.83
N VAL A 17 -25.31 -21.76 -31.33
CA VAL A 17 -24.92 -22.12 -29.96
C VAL A 17 -23.41 -21.96 -29.77
N ALA A 18 -22.58 -22.43 -30.71
CA ALA A 18 -21.13 -22.31 -30.63
C ALA A 18 -20.68 -20.84 -30.63
N LEU A 19 -21.25 -20.01 -31.51
CA LEU A 19 -20.98 -18.58 -31.57
C LEU A 19 -21.47 -17.86 -30.31
N GLY A 20 -22.67 -18.18 -29.84
CA GLY A 20 -23.23 -17.63 -28.60
C GLY A 20 -22.37 -17.99 -27.38
N GLY A 21 -21.91 -19.23 -27.29
CA GLY A 21 -20.99 -19.70 -26.27
C GLY A 21 -19.66 -18.95 -26.32
N TRP A 22 -19.03 -18.86 -27.49
CA TRP A 22 -17.76 -18.14 -27.67
C TRP A 22 -17.87 -16.64 -27.30
N LEU A 23 -18.92 -15.96 -27.76
CA LEU A 23 -19.17 -14.56 -27.41
C LEU A 23 -19.40 -14.38 -25.91
N THR A 24 -20.13 -15.31 -25.28
CA THR A 24 -20.40 -15.30 -23.84
C THR A 24 -19.11 -15.45 -23.05
N THR A 25 -18.30 -16.46 -23.35
CA THR A 25 -17.01 -16.69 -22.68
C THR A 25 -16.09 -15.47 -22.83
N ARG A 26 -16.02 -14.89 -24.02
CA ARG A 26 -15.20 -13.70 -24.27
C ARG A 26 -15.68 -12.47 -23.50
N ASN A 27 -17.00 -12.30 -23.34
CA ASN A 27 -17.56 -11.20 -22.57
C ASN A 27 -17.34 -11.39 -21.07
N GLN A 28 -17.54 -12.62 -20.57
CA GLN A 28 -17.26 -12.98 -19.18
C GLN A 28 -15.80 -12.74 -18.81
N GLU A 29 -14.85 -13.08 -19.67
CA GLU A 29 -13.43 -12.84 -19.44
C GLU A 29 -13.07 -11.34 -19.37
N ARG A 30 -13.73 -10.52 -20.21
CA ARG A 30 -13.55 -9.05 -20.16
C ARG A 30 -14.10 -8.46 -18.87
N LEU A 31 -15.28 -8.90 -18.43
CA LEU A 31 -15.88 -8.48 -17.16
C LEU A 31 -15.00 -8.90 -15.98
N TRP A 32 -14.57 -10.17 -15.96
CA TRP A 32 -13.68 -10.70 -14.94
C TRP A 32 -12.41 -9.87 -14.79
N ARG A 33 -11.73 -9.54 -15.91
CA ARG A 33 -10.52 -8.72 -15.88
C ARG A 33 -10.77 -7.33 -15.31
N ARG A 34 -11.87 -6.69 -15.68
CA ARG A 34 -12.25 -5.36 -15.16
C ARG A 34 -12.51 -5.41 -13.66
N ASP A 35 -13.27 -6.38 -13.19
CA ASP A 35 -13.62 -6.50 -11.77
C ASP A 35 -12.43 -6.96 -10.93
N HIS A 36 -11.55 -7.80 -11.48
CA HIS A 36 -10.29 -8.14 -10.85
C HIS A 36 -9.38 -6.90 -10.70
N ALA A 37 -9.27 -6.07 -11.74
CA ALA A 37 -8.49 -4.83 -11.69
C ALA A 37 -9.07 -3.82 -10.68
N ARG A 38 -10.41 -3.71 -10.59
CA ARG A 38 -11.08 -2.87 -9.57
C ARG A 38 -10.79 -3.38 -8.16
N ARG A 39 -11.02 -4.67 -7.90
CA ARG A 39 -10.73 -5.27 -6.59
C ARG A 39 -9.30 -5.03 -6.13
N TRP A 40 -8.31 -5.20 -7.01
CA TRP A 40 -6.92 -4.91 -6.67
C TRP A 40 -6.63 -3.43 -6.46
N ARG A 41 -7.33 -2.53 -7.15
CA ARG A 41 -7.24 -1.08 -6.88
C ARG A 41 -7.77 -0.76 -5.49
N ASP A 42 -8.92 -1.34 -5.11
CA ASP A 42 -9.55 -1.12 -3.80
C ASP A 42 -8.70 -1.68 -2.65
N VAL A 43 -8.16 -2.90 -2.81
CA VAL A 43 -7.23 -3.51 -1.85
C VAL A 43 -6.00 -2.63 -1.63
N ARG A 44 -5.40 -2.11 -2.71
CA ARG A 44 -4.25 -1.21 -2.63
C ARG A 44 -4.60 0.11 -1.95
N LEU A 45 -5.73 0.72 -2.33
CA LEU A 45 -6.19 1.97 -1.72
C LEU A 45 -6.42 1.82 -0.20
N SER A 46 -7.05 0.72 0.22
CA SER A 46 -7.21 0.41 1.65
C SER A 46 -5.85 0.31 2.34
N ALA A 47 -4.94 -0.53 1.82
CA ALA A 47 -3.61 -0.73 2.42
C ALA A 47 -2.80 0.57 2.53
N TYR A 48 -2.87 1.44 1.52
CA TYR A 48 -2.18 2.74 1.52
C TYR A 48 -2.78 3.71 2.53
N THR A 49 -4.10 3.69 2.70
CA THR A 49 -4.81 4.49 3.71
C THR A 49 -4.49 4.00 5.12
N ASP A 50 -4.51 2.69 5.34
CA ASP A 50 -4.19 2.05 6.62
C ASP A 50 -2.75 2.35 7.04
N PHE A 51 -1.81 2.31 6.10
CA PHE A 51 -0.43 2.71 6.33
C PHE A 51 -0.29 4.18 6.71
N LEU A 52 -0.98 5.09 6.02
CA LEU A 52 -0.96 6.52 6.38
C LEU A 52 -1.54 6.75 7.78
N SER A 53 -2.61 6.03 8.15
CA SER A 53 -3.16 6.10 9.51
C SER A 53 -2.16 5.60 10.54
N ALA A 54 -1.59 4.41 10.33
CA ALA A 54 -0.60 3.82 11.23
C ALA A 54 0.64 4.71 11.39
N TYR A 55 1.11 5.30 10.29
CA TYR A 55 2.21 6.27 10.29
C TYR A 55 1.88 7.51 11.14
N ARG A 56 0.69 8.08 10.97
CA ARG A 56 0.29 9.26 11.74
C ARG A 56 0.17 8.97 13.22
N GLU A 57 -0.41 7.82 13.58
CA GLU A 57 -0.51 7.38 14.97
C GLU A 57 0.88 7.15 15.59
N TYR A 58 1.80 6.54 14.82
CA TYR A 58 3.19 6.37 15.24
C TYR A 58 3.90 7.70 15.53
N ILE A 59 3.77 8.68 14.63
CA ILE A 59 4.37 10.02 14.84
C ILE A 59 3.69 10.74 16.01
N ALA A 60 2.37 10.64 16.12
CA ALA A 60 1.64 11.26 17.23
C ALA A 60 2.13 10.74 18.58
N TYR A 61 2.29 9.41 18.73
CA TYR A 61 2.89 8.84 19.93
C TYR A 61 4.34 9.29 20.11
N ALA A 62 5.15 9.34 19.05
CA ALA A 62 6.54 9.81 19.16
C ALA A 62 6.64 11.28 19.63
N GLN A 63 5.66 12.11 19.30
CA GLN A 63 5.57 13.51 19.72
C GLN A 63 4.89 13.70 21.08
N ASP A 64 4.32 12.64 21.66
CA ASP A 64 3.70 12.71 22.98
C ASP A 64 4.79 13.03 24.03
N PRO A 65 4.61 14.07 24.86
CA PRO A 65 5.52 14.40 25.95
C PRO A 65 5.75 13.23 26.91
N ASP A 66 4.72 12.41 27.13
CA ASP A 66 4.73 11.29 28.08
C ASP A 66 5.22 9.98 27.44
N ALA A 67 5.52 9.98 26.14
CA ALA A 67 6.05 8.80 25.46
C ALA A 67 7.48 8.47 25.91
N HIS A 68 7.68 7.22 26.29
CA HIS A 68 8.97 6.68 26.70
C HIS A 68 9.60 5.92 25.54
N ILE A 69 10.50 6.59 24.81
CA ILE A 69 11.21 6.02 23.67
C ILE A 69 12.71 6.05 23.94
N THR A 70 13.33 4.89 23.90
CA THR A 70 14.80 4.75 23.95
C THR A 70 15.31 4.48 22.55
N ALA A 71 16.62 4.63 22.32
CA ALA A 71 17.21 4.33 21.03
C ALA A 71 18.48 3.51 21.22
N ALA A 72 18.69 2.52 20.34
CA ALA A 72 19.92 1.74 20.32
C ALA A 72 20.50 1.67 18.90
N PRO A 73 21.82 1.49 18.75
CA PRO A 73 22.45 1.30 17.46
C PRO A 73 21.86 0.08 16.74
N HIS A 74 21.58 0.22 15.45
CA HIS A 74 21.16 -0.89 14.62
C HIS A 74 22.35 -1.84 14.42
N PRO A 75 22.14 -3.17 14.45
CA PRO A 75 23.20 -4.15 14.15
C PRO A 75 23.86 -4.02 12.77
N ARG A 76 23.29 -3.23 11.85
CA ARG A 76 23.77 -3.08 10.47
C ARG A 76 24.75 -1.91 10.30
N GLY A 77 24.86 -1.03 11.30
CA GLY A 77 25.76 0.12 11.25
C GLY A 77 25.46 1.12 12.35
N ARG A 78 26.51 1.81 12.83
CA ARG A 78 26.43 2.78 13.94
C ARG A 78 25.59 4.01 13.61
N ASP A 79 25.48 4.36 12.33
CA ASP A 79 24.74 5.55 11.86
C ASP A 79 23.22 5.31 11.79
N TYR A 80 22.79 4.05 11.98
CA TYR A 80 21.39 3.70 12.03
C TYR A 80 20.98 3.52 13.49
N VAL A 81 20.05 4.36 13.95
CA VAL A 81 19.50 4.25 15.30
C VAL A 81 18.10 3.68 15.21
N VAL A 82 17.78 2.69 16.05
CA VAL A 82 16.47 2.07 16.10
C VAL A 82 15.76 2.51 17.37
N PRO A 83 14.56 3.10 17.27
CA PRO A 83 13.78 3.45 18.44
C PRO A 83 13.13 2.21 19.05
N PHE A 84 13.20 2.11 20.37
CA PHE A 84 12.56 1.10 21.20
C PHE A 84 11.46 1.77 22.02
N PHE A 85 10.26 1.26 21.83
CA PHE A 85 9.05 1.73 22.49
C PHE A 85 8.79 0.82 23.70
N ASP A 86 8.28 1.41 24.77
CA ASP A 86 7.78 0.67 25.92
C ASP A 86 6.52 -0.15 25.58
N GLU A 87 5.87 -0.72 26.59
CA GLU A 87 4.64 -1.51 26.39
C GLU A 87 3.49 -0.68 25.82
N THR A 88 3.39 0.60 26.19
CA THR A 88 2.35 1.53 25.72
C THR A 88 2.56 1.90 24.25
N GLY A 89 3.83 2.09 23.86
CA GLY A 89 4.21 2.51 22.52
C GLY A 89 4.30 1.37 21.50
N ARG A 90 4.49 0.13 21.98
CA ARG A 90 4.65 -1.07 21.14
C ARG A 90 3.52 -1.27 20.11
N PRO A 91 2.22 -1.11 20.45
CA PRO A 91 1.14 -1.28 19.47
C PRO A 91 1.25 -0.36 18.26
N TYR A 92 1.69 0.89 18.43
CA TYR A 92 1.85 1.83 17.32
C TYR A 92 2.98 1.40 16.38
N ARG A 93 4.10 0.93 16.94
CA ARG A 93 5.22 0.39 16.16
C ARG A 93 4.79 -0.85 15.37
N GLU A 94 4.13 -1.80 16.03
CA GLU A 94 3.68 -3.05 15.40
C GLU A 94 2.62 -2.79 14.31
N LYS A 95 1.69 -1.87 14.55
CA LYS A 95 0.69 -1.45 13.56
C LYS A 95 1.35 -0.84 12.32
N LEU A 96 2.35 0.02 12.49
CA LEU A 96 3.10 0.59 11.37
C LEU A 96 3.86 -0.49 10.59
N GLU A 97 4.51 -1.43 11.28
CA GLU A 97 5.24 -2.52 10.65
C GLU A 97 4.31 -3.47 9.88
N GLY A 98 3.16 -3.81 10.46
CA GLY A 98 2.12 -4.59 9.80
C GLY A 98 1.59 -3.91 8.54
N ALA A 99 1.27 -2.62 8.62
CA ALA A 99 0.82 -1.85 7.46
C ALA A 99 1.91 -1.74 6.37
N MET A 100 3.18 -1.60 6.75
CA MET A 100 4.30 -1.62 5.82
C MET A 100 4.44 -2.97 5.09
N MET A 101 4.18 -4.09 5.78
CA MET A 101 4.15 -5.41 5.13
C MET A 101 2.98 -5.55 4.17
N ALA A 102 1.81 -5.00 4.53
CA ALA A 102 0.65 -4.99 3.64
C ALA A 102 0.96 -4.24 2.34
N ILE A 103 1.60 -3.06 2.40
CA ILE A 103 2.06 -2.33 1.20
C ILE A 103 2.93 -3.23 0.31
N ARG A 104 3.97 -3.85 0.88
CA ARG A 104 4.88 -4.72 0.12
C ARG A 104 4.17 -5.88 -0.57
N LEU A 105 3.11 -6.39 0.04
CA LEU A 105 2.33 -7.50 -0.50
C LEU A 105 1.44 -7.07 -1.67
N VAL A 106 0.81 -5.90 -1.57
CA VAL A 106 -0.24 -5.48 -2.52
C VAL A 106 0.24 -4.54 -3.62
N SER A 107 1.40 -3.90 -3.45
CA SER A 107 1.91 -2.94 -4.43
C SER A 107 2.27 -3.61 -5.76
N ALA A 108 1.79 -3.01 -6.85
CA ALA A 108 2.08 -3.46 -8.20
C ALA A 108 3.40 -2.87 -8.74
N ARG A 109 3.82 -1.71 -8.23
CA ARG A 109 5.05 -1.03 -8.64
C ARG A 109 6.05 -1.02 -7.50
N ARG A 110 7.32 -1.27 -7.80
CA ARG A 110 8.40 -1.28 -6.81
C ARG A 110 8.63 0.08 -6.13
N GLU A 111 8.32 1.17 -6.83
CA GLU A 111 8.47 2.53 -6.32
C GLU A 111 7.62 2.81 -5.06
N THR A 112 6.41 2.26 -4.98
CA THR A 112 5.48 2.46 -3.86
C THR A 112 6.03 1.90 -2.53
N PRO A 113 6.44 0.62 -2.41
CA PRO A 113 7.05 0.11 -1.19
C PRO A 113 8.42 0.74 -0.90
N ASP A 114 9.18 1.16 -1.91
CA ASP A 114 10.48 1.83 -1.70
C ASP A 114 10.29 3.21 -1.04
N THR A 115 9.33 4.00 -1.53
CA THR A 115 8.97 5.31 -0.94
C THR A 115 8.31 5.15 0.44
N ALA A 116 7.47 4.14 0.64
CA ALA A 116 6.90 3.81 1.95
C ALA A 116 7.98 3.44 2.98
N LYS A 117 8.97 2.63 2.58
CA LYS A 117 10.11 2.29 3.42
C LYS A 117 10.87 3.55 3.83
N ASN A 118 11.14 4.43 2.87
CA ASN A 118 11.84 5.69 3.13
C ASN A 118 11.08 6.57 4.13
N LEU A 119 9.74 6.62 4.03
CA LEU A 119 8.91 7.31 5.00
C LEU A 119 9.04 6.70 6.41
N VAL A 120 8.98 5.38 6.53
CA VAL A 120 9.17 4.69 7.83
C VAL A 120 10.56 4.96 8.41
N ASP A 121 11.61 4.99 7.58
CA ASP A 121 12.96 5.28 8.05
C ASP A 121 13.07 6.70 8.64
N HIS A 122 12.47 7.70 7.98
CA HIS A 122 12.42 9.08 8.51
C HIS A 122 11.56 9.17 9.78
N ALA A 123 10.43 8.47 9.83
CA ALA A 123 9.59 8.41 11.02
C ALA A 123 10.35 7.83 12.22
N ARG A 124 11.15 6.78 11.98
CA ARG A 124 12.01 6.17 13.00
C ARG A 124 13.12 7.11 13.46
N ARG A 125 13.66 7.98 12.60
CA ARG A 125 14.63 9.01 13.02
C ARG A 125 14.00 10.03 13.97
N VAL A 126 12.78 10.48 13.67
CA VAL A 126 12.02 11.36 14.56
C VAL A 126 11.78 10.69 15.91
N ALA A 127 11.33 9.43 15.92
CA ALA A 127 11.14 8.69 17.16
C ALA A 127 12.45 8.45 17.92
N ALA A 128 13.55 8.13 17.22
CA ALA A 128 14.85 7.92 17.85
C ALA A 128 15.41 9.21 18.47
N ALA A 129 15.10 10.39 17.90
CA ALA A 129 15.49 11.67 18.47
C ALA A 129 14.93 11.86 19.89
N ARG A 130 13.76 11.26 20.22
CA ARG A 130 13.18 11.31 21.58
C ARG A 130 14.06 10.68 22.66
N ALA A 131 14.98 9.81 22.29
CA ALA A 131 15.93 9.25 23.26
C ALA A 131 16.92 10.29 23.80
N THR A 132 17.08 11.43 23.11
CA THR A 132 18.04 12.49 23.46
C THR A 132 17.43 13.89 23.54
N HIS A 133 16.21 14.08 23.02
CA HIS A 133 15.51 15.36 22.97
C HIS A 133 14.12 15.25 23.60
N SER A 134 13.66 16.31 24.26
CA SER A 134 12.24 16.42 24.61
C SER A 134 11.36 16.56 23.35
N ALA A 135 10.05 16.39 23.49
CA ALA A 135 9.13 16.41 22.34
C ALA A 135 9.17 17.74 21.56
N HIS A 136 9.44 18.85 22.25
CA HIS A 136 9.52 20.19 21.67
C HIS A 136 10.92 20.56 21.13
N GLU A 137 11.93 19.72 21.40
CA GLU A 137 13.32 19.98 21.02
C GLU A 137 13.80 19.10 19.86
N ILE A 138 12.92 18.27 19.30
CA ILE A 138 13.26 17.49 18.10
C ILE A 138 13.66 18.45 16.97
N PRO A 139 14.81 18.24 16.31
CA PRO A 139 15.25 19.09 15.21
C PRO A 139 14.21 19.20 14.09
N ARG A 140 13.97 20.43 13.63
CA ARG A 140 12.98 20.72 12.60
C ARG A 140 13.29 20.03 11.28
N GLU A 141 14.57 19.88 10.97
CA GLU A 141 15.08 19.28 9.74
C GLU A 141 14.55 17.84 9.57
N LEU A 142 14.41 17.10 10.69
CA LEU A 142 13.84 15.75 10.66
C LEU A 142 12.37 15.74 10.21
N PHE A 143 11.60 16.75 10.61
CA PHE A 143 10.20 16.90 10.18
C PHE A 143 10.10 17.37 8.73
N ASP A 144 11.01 18.24 8.27
CA ASP A 144 11.06 18.66 6.87
C ASP A 144 11.40 17.47 5.94
N GLU A 145 12.39 16.66 6.31
CA GLU A 145 12.72 15.42 5.59
C GLU A 145 11.54 14.43 5.61
N LEU A 146 10.89 14.27 6.76
CA LEU A 146 9.72 13.42 6.92
C LEU A 146 8.58 13.87 6.01
N TRP A 147 8.29 15.17 5.96
CA TRP A 147 7.26 15.74 5.11
C TRP A 147 7.53 15.48 3.63
N LEU A 148 8.78 15.65 3.18
CA LEU A 148 9.18 15.31 1.82
C LEU A 148 8.99 13.81 1.51
N ALA A 149 9.29 12.93 2.47
CA ALA A 149 9.06 11.49 2.33
C ALA A 149 7.56 11.15 2.20
N VAL A 150 6.69 11.81 2.97
CA VAL A 150 5.22 11.67 2.84
C VAL A 150 4.77 12.04 1.43
N GLN A 151 5.22 13.20 0.93
CA GLN A 151 4.83 13.66 -0.41
C GLN A 151 5.27 12.70 -1.52
N ARG A 152 6.49 12.15 -1.43
CA ARG A 152 6.99 11.14 -2.38
C ARG A 152 6.15 9.86 -2.35
N PHE A 153 5.80 9.37 -1.16
CA PHE A 153 4.93 8.20 -1.02
C PHE A 153 3.54 8.47 -1.62
N LEU A 154 2.93 9.62 -1.31
CA LEU A 154 1.63 10.00 -1.87
C LEU A 154 1.66 10.06 -3.40
N ALA A 155 2.70 10.66 -3.98
CA ALA A 155 2.88 10.71 -5.44
C ALA A 155 2.97 9.31 -6.05
N ALA A 156 3.80 8.42 -5.48
CA ALA A 156 3.95 7.04 -5.94
C ALA A 156 2.63 6.24 -5.82
N ALA A 157 1.95 6.34 -4.68
CA ALA A 157 0.67 5.67 -4.44
C ALA A 157 -0.43 6.14 -5.41
N ARG A 158 -0.53 7.46 -5.66
CA ARG A 158 -1.48 8.02 -6.63
C ARG A 158 -1.20 7.54 -8.05
N HIS A 159 0.06 7.57 -8.46
CA HIS A 159 0.49 7.08 -9.77
C HIS A 159 0.16 5.60 -9.96
N GLU A 160 0.35 4.78 -8.91
CA GLU A 160 0.04 3.36 -8.96
C GLU A 160 -1.47 3.05 -9.00
N LEU A 161 -2.30 3.92 -8.41
CA LEU A 161 -3.76 3.81 -8.42
C LEU A 161 -4.42 4.45 -9.65
N ASP A 162 -3.62 5.04 -10.54
CA ASP A 162 -4.07 5.84 -11.70
C ASP A 162 -4.93 7.04 -11.29
N LEU A 163 -4.61 7.67 -10.16
CA LEU A 163 -5.26 8.90 -9.68
C LEU A 163 -4.60 10.13 -10.32
N PRO A 164 -5.37 11.21 -10.59
CA PRO A 164 -4.82 12.44 -11.17
C PRO A 164 -3.75 13.05 -10.27
N THR A 165 -2.69 13.61 -10.84
CA THR A 165 -1.71 14.41 -10.06
C THR A 165 -2.34 15.75 -9.69
N THR A 166 -2.23 16.13 -8.42
CA THR A 166 -2.50 17.50 -7.95
C THR A 166 -1.34 18.41 -8.23
#